data_AF-A0A0R1LPK4-F1
#
_entry.id   AF-A0A0R1LPK4-F1
#
_cell.length_a   1.000
_cell.length_b   1.000
_cell.length_c   1.000
_cell.angle_alpha   90.00
_cell.angle_beta   90.00
_cell.angle_gamma   90.00
#
_symmetry.space_group_name_H-M   'P 1'
#
loop_
_entity.id
_entity.type
_entity.pdbx_description
1 polymer ?
#
loop_
_entity_poly.entity_id
_entity_poly.type
_entity_poly.pdbx_seq_one_letter_code
_entity_poly.pdbx_strand_id
1 'polypeptide(L)' 'MIMKQFTIHQFNGLDDSTTQRLHSLGLQTGSVLTTVRFYPFHGPVIIQVDQQRIGIRYQVFRQLIGG' A
#
# COMPACT_ATOMS: atom_id res chain seq x y z
N MET A 1 13.14 9.34 10.97
CA MET A 1 11.85 8.78 10.48
C MET A 1 12.06 7.29 10.28
N ILE A 2 11.34 6.42 11.00
CA ILE A 2 11.56 4.96 10.91
C ILE A 2 10.84 4.45 9.67
N MET A 3 11.60 3.94 8.70
CA MET A 3 11.06 3.22 7.55
C MET A 3 10.67 1.82 8.00
N LYS A 4 9.42 1.42 7.75
CA LYS A 4 8.94 0.07 8.03
C LYS A 4 8.62 -0.64 6.72
N GLN A 5 8.99 -1.91 6.64
CA GLN A 5 8.66 -2.76 5.51
C GLN A 5 7.44 -3.62 5.84
N PHE A 6 6.58 -3.78 4.85
CA PHE A 6 5.37 -4.59 4.93
C PHE A 6 5.27 -5.45 3.69
N THR A 7 4.81 -6.68 3.84
CA THR A 7 4.50 -7.55 2.71
C THR A 7 3.02 -7.43 2.38
N ILE A 8 2.67 -7.35 1.10
CA ILE A 8 1.28 -7.43 0.69
C ILE A 8 0.79 -8.85 0.90
N HIS A 9 -0.24 -9.02 1.72
CA HIS A 9 -0.83 -10.32 2.03
C HIS A 9 -2.02 -10.65 1.13
N GLN A 10 -2.84 -9.65 0.80
CA GLN A 10 -4.08 -9.84 0.04
C GLN A 10 -4.61 -8.52 -0.52
N PHE A 11 -5.54 -8.61 -1.47
CA PHE A 11 -6.31 -7.48 -2.00
C PHE A 11 -7.80 -7.55 -1.61
N ASN A 12 -8.14 -8.48 -0.70
CA ASN A 12 -9.52 -8.71 -0.29
C ASN A 12 -10.11 -7.47 0.40
N GLY A 13 -11.33 -7.11 0.03
CA GLY A 13 -12.04 -5.94 0.57
C GLY A 13 -11.77 -4.62 -0.18
N LEU A 14 -10.94 -4.65 -1.23
CA LEU A 14 -10.80 -3.56 -2.19
C LEU A 14 -11.81 -3.72 -3.33
N ASP A 15 -12.29 -2.61 -3.87
CA ASP A 15 -13.06 -2.64 -5.12
C ASP A 15 -12.17 -3.04 -6.31
N ASP A 16 -12.80 -3.56 -7.36
CA ASP A 16 -12.10 -4.08 -8.54
C ASP A 16 -11.23 -3.03 -9.22
N SER A 17 -11.67 -1.76 -9.24
CA SER A 17 -10.94 -0.68 -9.88
C SER A 17 -9.66 -0.34 -9.12
N THR A 18 -9.72 -0.35 -7.79
CA THR A 18 -8.57 -0.14 -6.92
C THR A 18 -7.59 -1.30 -7.05
N THR A 19 -8.07 -2.54 -7.04
CA THR A 19 -7.24 -3.74 -7.23
C THR A 19 -6.52 -3.72 -8.58
N GLN A 20 -7.26 -3.45 -9.66
CA GLN A 20 -6.69 -3.35 -11.01
C GLN A 20 -5.65 -2.21 -11.10
N ARG A 21 -5.92 -1.07 -10.45
CA ARG A 21 -4.96 0.04 -10.40
C ARG A 21 -3.69 -0.35 -9.67
N LEU A 22 -3.78 -1.03 -8.54
CA LEU A 22 -2.61 -1.49 -7.79
C LEU A 22 -1.78 -2.50 -8.61
N HIS A 23 -2.42 -3.44 -9.31
CA HIS A 23 -1.74 -4.34 -10.23
C HIS A 23 -1.06 -3.61 -11.39
N SER A 24 -1.71 -2.59 -11.96
CA SER A 24 -1.11 -1.77 -13.03
C SER A 24 0.13 -0.98 -12.57
N LEU A 25 0.26 -0.76 -11.25
CA LEU A 25 1.42 -0.15 -10.60
C LEU A 25 2.48 -1.18 -10.17
N GLY A 26 2.29 -2.47 -10.51
CA GLY A 26 3.22 -3.55 -10.19
C GLY A 26 3.06 -4.14 -8.79
N LEU A 27 2.01 -3.79 -8.04
CA LEU A 27 1.74 -4.38 -6.73
C LEU A 27 1.04 -5.73 -6.89
N GLN A 28 1.57 -6.74 -6.21
CA GLN A 28 1.00 -8.09 -6.16
C GLN A 28 1.20 -8.70 -4.77
N THR A 29 0.51 -9.80 -4.48
CA THR A 29 0.68 -10.51 -3.21
C THR A 29 2.13 -10.99 -3.11
N GLY A 30 2.75 -10.78 -1.94
CA GLY A 30 4.17 -11.03 -1.72
C GLY A 30 5.10 -9.86 -2.07
N SER A 31 4.60 -8.79 -2.73
CA SER A 31 5.40 -7.57 -2.92
C SER A 31 5.78 -6.93 -1.58
N VAL A 32 7.01 -6.43 -1.49
CA VAL A 32 7.50 -5.69 -0.33
C VAL A 32 7.26 -4.20 -0.54
N LEU A 33 6.53 -3.60 0.39
CA LEU A 33 6.25 -2.17 0.46
C LEU A 33 7.11 -1.56 1.55
N THR A 34 7.72 -0.41 1.27
CA THR A 34 8.37 0.37 2.32
C THR A 34 7.52 1.60 2.63
N THR A 35 7.03 1.73 3.86
CA THR A 35 6.31 2.95 4.25
C THR A 35 7.30 4.08 4.46
N VAL A 36 7.15 5.11 3.64
CA VAL A 36 7.96 6.34 3.68
C VAL A 36 7.34 7.35 4.62
N ARG A 37 6.00 7.48 4.65
CA ARG A 37 5.30 8.45 5.49
C ARG A 37 3.88 8.03 5.81
N PHE A 38 3.48 8.23 7.07
CA PHE A 38 2.09 8.23 7.49
C PHE A 38 1.64 9.67 7.72
N TYR A 39 0.54 10.08 7.09
CA TYR A 39 -0.11 11.33 7.44
C TYR A 39 -1.08 11.13 8.61
N PRO A 40 -1.24 12.13 9.50
CA PRO A 40 -2.15 12.01 10.65
C PRO A 40 -3.62 11.87 10.21
N PHE A 41 -4.50 11.54 11.17
CA PHE A 41 -5.96 11.46 10.98
C PHE A 41 -6.42 10.46 9.91
N HIS A 42 -5.80 9.27 9.85
CA HIS A 42 -6.05 8.27 8.80
C HIS A 42 -5.87 8.83 7.37
N GLY A 43 -5.01 9.85 7.24
CA GLY A 43 -4.59 10.39 5.97
C GLY A 43 -3.81 9.38 5.12
N PRO A 44 -3.40 9.77 3.90
CA PRO A 44 -2.72 8.85 3.01
C PRO A 44 -1.42 8.30 3.61
N VAL A 45 -1.07 7.10 3.19
CA VAL A 45 0.23 6.48 3.47
C VAL A 45 1.06 6.60 2.20
N ILE A 46 2.25 7.17 2.32
CA ILE A 46 3.22 7.18 1.23
C ILE A 46 4.03 5.90 1.34
N ILE A 47 3.89 5.04 0.35
CA ILE A 47 4.69 3.83 0.20
C ILE A 47 5.71 4.02 -0.91
N GLN A 48 6.82 3.31 -0.80
CA GLN A 48 7.80 3.15 -1.85
C GLN A 48 7.79 1.70 -2.32
N VAL A 49 7.67 1.54 -3.63
CA VAL A 49 7.72 0.28 -4.38
C VAL A 49 8.73 0.50 -5.49
N ASP A 50 9.76 -0.32 -5.53
CA ASP A 50 10.93 -0.13 -6.40
C ASP A 50 11.47 1.31 -6.31
N GLN A 51 11.43 2.05 -7.42
CA GLN A 51 11.88 3.44 -7.54
C GLN A 51 10.73 4.46 -7.48
N GLN A 52 9.49 4.01 -7.26
CA GLN A 52 8.31 4.87 -7.27
C GLN A 52 7.79 5.11 -5.86
N ARG A 53 7.28 6.33 -5.64
CA ARG A 53 6.54 6.70 -4.43
C ARG A 53 5.07 6.88 -4.76
N ILE A 54 4.22 6.16 -4.05
CA ILE A 54 2.79 6.11 -4.30
C ILE A 54 2.08 6.52 -3.02
N GLY A 55 1.16 7.48 -3.14
CA GLY A 55 0.22 7.79 -2.07
C GLY A 55 -0.98 6.86 -2.16
N ILE A 56 -1.20 6.07 -1.12
CA ILE A 56 -2.37 5.19 -1.01
C ILE A 56 -3.24 5.62 0.15
N ARG A 57 -4.56 5.41 0.03
CA ARG A 57 -5.50 5.68 1.12
C ARG A 57 -5.16 4.78 2.32
N TYR A 58 -5.30 5.28 3.54
CA TYR A 58 -5.01 4.52 4.76
C TYR A 58 -5.77 3.18 4.83
N GLN A 59 -7.05 3.18 4.44
CA GLN A 59 -7.87 1.97 4.43
C GLN A 59 -7.35 0.93 3.44
N VAL A 60 -6.90 1.36 2.26
CA VAL A 60 -6.28 0.48 1.26
C VAL A 60 -5.00 -0.12 1.83
N PHE A 61 -4.14 0.70 2.43
CA PHE A 61 -2.92 0.22 3.08
C PHE A 61 -3.21 -0.86 4.13
N ARG A 62 -4.18 -0.63 5.03
CA ARG A 62 -4.56 -1.58 6.08
C ARG A 62 -5.01 -2.92 5.52
N GLN A 63 -5.83 -2.92 4.47
CA GLN A 63 -6.28 -4.16 3.83
C GLN A 63 -5.13 -4.93 3.18
N LEU A 64 -4.20 -4.22 2.52
CA LEU A 64 -3.03 -4.85 1.88
C LEU A 64 -2.13 -5.58 2.89
N ILE A 65 -1.99 -5.05 4.11
CA ILE A 65 -1.13 -5.62 5.16
C ILE A 65 -1.85 -6.57 6.11
N GLY A 66 -3.09 -6.97 5.80
CA GLY A 66 -3.80 -8.01 6.56
C GLY A 66 -4.73 -7.53 7.68
N GLY A 67 -5.00 -6.22 7.78
CA GLY A 67 -6.03 -5.70 8.69
C GLY A 67 -5.52 -4.83 9.80
#